data_AF-A0A7V2T893-F1
#
_entry.id   AF-A0A7V2T893-F1
#
_cell.length_a   1.000
_cell.length_b   1.000
_cell.length_c   1.000
_cell.angle_alpha   90.00
_cell.angle_beta   90.00
_cell.angle_gamma   90.00
#
_symmetry.space_group_name_H-M   'P 1'
#
loop_
_entity.id
_entity.type
_entity.pdbx_description
1 polymer ?
#
loop_
_entity_poly.entity_id
_entity_poly.type
_entity_poly.pdbx_seq_one_letter_code
_entity_poly.pdbx_strand_id
1 'polypeptide(L)'
;MALKTYKPTSPGRRQLVTVDRRDLWKGKPIKKLTVGLTKTGGRNNQGRITVWWRGGGHKRKYRIVDFKRRKFGVPAVVERLEYDPNRTAFLALVKYEDGELAYILAPQRLQAGDTVIADERVDVKPGNAAPIGNIPVGTIVHNVELKPGKGGQLARAAGTYVQIVGRDGDYTQLRLGSGEIRVVRSECMATIGAVSNPDHQNVNLGKAGRSRWL
;
A
#
# COMPACT_ATOMS: atom_id res chain seq x y z
N MET A 1 -8.92 -4.31 -10.67
CA MET A 1 -9.58 -5.62 -10.43
C MET A 1 -11.06 -5.41 -10.64
N ALA A 2 -11.83 -6.40 -11.09
CA ALA A 2 -13.25 -6.16 -11.31
C ALA A 2 -14.01 -5.92 -9.99
N LEU A 3 -15.05 -5.09 -10.04
CA LEU A 3 -16.04 -4.99 -8.97
C LEU A 3 -17.00 -6.18 -9.08
N LYS A 4 -17.27 -6.81 -7.94
CA LYS A 4 -18.23 -7.91 -7.80
C LYS A 4 -19.52 -7.38 -7.19
N THR A 5 -20.57 -7.39 -8.01
CA THR A 5 -21.96 -7.19 -7.59
C THR A 5 -22.59 -8.53 -7.25
N TYR A 6 -23.73 -8.50 -6.54
CA TYR A 6 -24.44 -9.71 -6.13
C TYR A 6 -25.91 -9.63 -6.53
N LYS A 7 -26.51 -10.79 -6.83
CA LYS A 7 -27.96 -10.88 -7.02
C LYS A 7 -28.67 -10.42 -5.72
N PRO A 8 -29.78 -9.66 -5.83
CA PRO A 8 -30.47 -9.08 -4.68
C PRO A 8 -31.35 -10.10 -3.94
N THR A 9 -30.74 -11.19 -3.45
CA THR A 9 -31.45 -12.27 -2.73
C THR A 9 -31.90 -11.86 -1.32
N SER A 10 -31.40 -10.74 -0.79
CA SER A 10 -31.81 -10.16 0.49
C SER A 10 -31.60 -8.64 0.47
N PRO A 11 -32.31 -7.87 1.32
CA PRO A 11 -32.23 -6.41 1.33
C PRO A 11 -30.79 -5.89 1.51
N GLY A 12 -30.03 -6.48 2.45
CA GLY A 12 -28.64 -6.09 2.71
C GLY A 12 -27.63 -6.49 1.64
N ARG A 13 -28.04 -7.23 0.60
CA ARG A 13 -27.19 -7.66 -0.52
C ARG A 13 -27.42 -6.84 -1.79
N ARG A 14 -28.58 -6.17 -1.91
CA ARG A 14 -28.99 -5.42 -3.12
C ARG A 14 -27.96 -4.35 -3.55
N GLN A 15 -27.40 -3.63 -2.59
CA GLN A 15 -26.41 -2.56 -2.83
C GLN A 15 -24.96 -3.00 -2.54
N LEU A 16 -24.73 -4.26 -2.17
CA LEU A 16 -23.39 -4.72 -1.80
C LEU A 16 -22.51 -4.79 -3.04
N VAL A 17 -21.41 -4.04 -3.02
CA VAL A 17 -20.37 -4.08 -4.05
C VAL A 17 -19.04 -4.36 -3.38
N THR A 18 -18.33 -5.37 -3.83
CA THR A 18 -17.02 -5.77 -3.27
C THR A 18 -15.98 -5.85 -4.36
N VAL A 19 -14.71 -5.54 -4.04
CA VAL A 19 -13.60 -5.82 -4.99
C VAL A 19 -13.44 -7.32 -5.14
N ASP A 20 -13.31 -7.80 -6.38
CA ASP A 20 -12.98 -9.20 -6.64
C ASP A 20 -11.53 -9.49 -6.23
N ARG A 21 -11.30 -10.64 -5.57
CA ARG A 21 -10.02 -10.98 -4.92
C ARG A 21 -9.49 -12.35 -5.36
N ARG A 22 -9.89 -12.82 -6.54
CA ARG A 22 -9.54 -14.16 -7.03
C ARG A 22 -8.04 -14.36 -7.18
N ASP A 23 -7.34 -13.33 -7.65
CA ASP A 23 -5.91 -13.37 -7.93
C ASP A 23 -5.05 -13.20 -6.66
N LEU A 24 -5.69 -12.93 -5.52
CA LEU A 24 -5.00 -12.83 -4.24
C LEU A 24 -4.84 -14.21 -3.60
N TRP A 25 -3.75 -14.37 -2.88
CA TRP A 25 -3.46 -15.53 -2.06
C TRP A 25 -4.59 -15.82 -1.07
N LYS A 26 -5.11 -17.05 -1.10
CA LYS A 26 -6.20 -17.54 -0.23
C LYS A 26 -5.68 -18.13 1.09
N GLY A 27 -4.39 -18.39 1.20
CA GLY A 27 -3.77 -19.04 2.35
C GLY A 27 -3.48 -18.09 3.52
N LYS A 28 -2.73 -18.61 4.50
CA LYS A 28 -2.29 -17.82 5.67
C LYS A 28 -1.11 -16.92 5.29
N PRO A 29 -0.96 -15.76 5.97
CA PRO A 29 0.23 -14.91 5.83
C PRO A 29 1.46 -15.56 6.47
N ILE A 30 2.65 -15.05 6.15
CA ILE A 30 3.91 -15.57 6.71
C ILE A 30 4.01 -15.27 8.21
N LYS A 31 4.21 -16.31 9.01
CA LYS A 31 4.29 -16.22 10.47
C LYS A 31 5.37 -15.22 10.93
N LYS A 32 6.58 -15.29 10.34
CA LYS A 32 7.72 -14.42 10.67
C LYS A 32 7.44 -12.92 10.46
N LEU A 33 6.57 -12.57 9.52
CA LEU A 33 6.24 -11.19 9.15
C LEU A 33 4.90 -10.72 9.73
N THR A 34 4.38 -11.43 10.73
CA THR A 34 3.09 -11.12 11.36
C THR A 34 3.20 -10.94 12.86
N VAL A 35 2.51 -9.93 13.38
CA VAL A 35 2.45 -9.61 14.81
C VAL A 35 0.98 -9.50 15.24
N GLY A 36 0.68 -9.80 16.51
CA GLY A 36 -0.64 -9.57 17.07
C GLY A 36 -0.96 -8.07 17.12
N LEU A 37 -2.11 -7.65 16.57
CA LEU A 37 -2.55 -6.26 16.66
C LEU A 37 -3.61 -6.13 17.75
N THR A 38 -3.26 -5.43 18.83
CA THR A 38 -4.21 -5.04 19.88
C THR A 38 -5.03 -3.84 19.43
N LYS A 39 -6.33 -3.84 19.74
CA LYS A 39 -7.24 -2.74 19.38
C LYS A 39 -7.33 -1.76 20.54
N THR A 40 -7.26 -0.47 20.24
CA THR A 40 -7.40 0.59 21.24
C THR A 40 -8.87 0.91 21.59
N GLY A 41 -9.81 0.58 20.71
CA GLY A 41 -11.22 0.94 20.88
C GLY A 41 -11.45 2.45 20.95
N GLY A 42 -10.56 3.26 20.34
CA GLY A 42 -10.64 4.73 20.39
C GLY A 42 -10.16 5.35 21.71
N ARG A 43 -9.57 4.56 22.62
CA ARG A 43 -9.05 5.04 23.91
C ARG A 43 -7.56 5.36 23.87
N ASN A 44 -7.14 6.33 24.69
CA ASN A 44 -5.73 6.66 24.92
C ASN A 44 -5.10 5.84 26.08
N ASN A 45 -3.86 6.16 26.45
CA ASN A 45 -3.13 5.55 27.56
C ASN A 45 -3.76 5.79 28.95
N GLN A 46 -4.62 6.78 29.11
CA GLN A 46 -5.40 7.04 30.34
C GLN A 46 -6.75 6.32 30.35
N GLY A 47 -7.07 5.51 29.33
CA GLY A 47 -8.35 4.82 29.19
C GLY A 47 -9.52 5.72 28.74
N ARG A 48 -9.27 6.99 28.44
CA ARG A 48 -10.30 7.95 27.99
C ARG A 48 -10.54 7.81 26.48
N ILE A 49 -11.79 7.95 26.06
CA ILE A 49 -12.14 7.99 24.63
C ILE A 49 -11.61 9.30 24.05
N THR A 50 -10.70 9.20 23.09
CA THR A 50 -10.17 10.36 22.35
C THR A 50 -10.61 10.35 20.89
N VAL A 51 -10.97 9.18 20.35
CA VAL A 51 -11.55 9.04 19.02
C VAL A 51 -12.86 8.28 19.11
N TRP A 52 -13.94 8.98 18.82
CA TRP A 52 -15.30 8.44 18.86
C TRP A 52 -15.55 7.40 17.76
N TRP A 53 -16.59 6.59 17.96
CA TRP A 53 -17.10 5.61 16.99
C TRP A 53 -16.08 4.54 16.53
N ARG A 54 -15.08 4.26 17.37
CA ARG A 54 -14.12 3.17 17.18
C ARG A 54 -14.33 2.08 18.24
N GLY A 55 -14.33 0.82 17.82
CA GLY A 55 -14.47 -0.32 18.73
C GLY A 55 -15.20 -1.50 18.08
N GLY A 56 -14.95 -2.71 18.59
CA GLY A 56 -15.46 -3.94 17.97
C GLY A 56 -14.67 -4.34 16.72
N GLY A 57 -15.36 -4.94 15.73
CA GLY A 57 -14.79 -5.41 14.47
C GLY A 57 -13.95 -6.68 14.59
N HIS A 58 -13.59 -7.28 13.46
CA HIS A 58 -12.85 -8.55 13.44
C HIS A 58 -11.41 -8.41 13.97
N LYS A 59 -10.89 -9.42 14.68
CA LYS A 59 -9.50 -9.45 15.15
C LYS A 59 -8.52 -9.46 13.96
N ARG A 60 -7.42 -8.72 14.06
CA ARG A 60 -6.43 -8.58 12.99
C ARG A 60 -5.03 -8.94 13.46
N LYS A 61 -4.21 -9.39 12.51
CA LYS A 61 -2.76 -9.49 12.68
C LYS A 61 -2.13 -8.39 11.87
N TYR A 62 -1.16 -7.69 12.46
CA TYR A 62 -0.37 -6.70 11.76
C TYR A 62 0.64 -7.41 10.86
N ARG A 63 0.75 -6.95 9.61
CA ARG A 63 1.80 -7.40 8.69
C ARG A 63 2.89 -6.35 8.63
N ILE A 64 4.12 -6.78 8.94
CA ILE A 64 5.31 -5.94 8.89
C ILE A 64 5.62 -5.69 7.41
N VAL A 65 5.50 -4.43 6.99
CA VAL A 65 5.75 -3.99 5.61
C VAL A 65 7.05 -3.19 5.59
N ASP A 66 7.89 -3.47 4.61
CA ASP A 66 9.04 -2.65 4.31
C ASP A 66 8.61 -1.40 3.54
N PHE A 67 8.47 -0.30 4.26
CA PHE A 67 8.23 1.02 3.68
C PHE A 67 9.51 1.72 3.23
N LYS A 68 10.69 1.19 3.58
CA LYS A 68 11.99 1.84 3.40
C LYS A 68 12.76 1.31 2.19
N ARG A 69 12.48 0.08 1.74
CA ARG A 69 13.16 -0.56 0.58
C ARG A 69 14.68 -0.54 0.75
N ARG A 70 15.15 -0.96 1.92
CA ARG A 70 16.56 -0.78 2.36
C ARG A 70 17.58 -1.67 1.64
N LYS A 71 17.15 -2.75 1.01
CA LYS A 71 18.05 -3.66 0.29
C LYS A 71 18.36 -3.08 -1.10
N PHE A 72 19.38 -2.24 -1.15
CA PHE A 72 19.89 -1.65 -2.39
C PHE A 72 20.65 -2.69 -3.21
N GLY A 73 20.47 -2.67 -4.53
CA GLY A 73 21.18 -3.51 -5.49
C GLY A 73 20.80 -5.00 -5.47
N VAL A 74 19.92 -5.43 -4.56
CA VAL A 74 19.48 -6.84 -4.47
C VAL A 74 18.10 -6.99 -5.10
N PRO A 75 17.97 -7.70 -6.24
CA PRO A 75 16.67 -7.95 -6.84
C PRO A 75 15.86 -8.93 -5.97
N ALA A 76 14.55 -8.80 -6.05
CA ALA A 76 13.61 -9.66 -5.36
C ALA A 76 12.50 -10.11 -6.31
N VAL A 77 12.16 -11.40 -6.25
CA VAL A 77 11.05 -11.97 -7.03
C VAL A 77 9.77 -11.90 -6.22
N VAL A 78 8.69 -11.47 -6.86
CA VAL A 78 7.36 -11.43 -6.25
C VAL A 78 6.81 -12.84 -6.17
N GLU A 79 6.68 -13.41 -4.98
CA GLU A 79 6.09 -14.75 -4.83
C GLU A 79 4.58 -14.72 -5.04
N ARG A 80 3.90 -13.76 -4.40
CA ARG A 80 2.43 -13.68 -4.42
C ARG A 80 1.91 -12.34 -3.92
N LEU A 81 0.68 -12.03 -4.32
CA LEU A 81 -0.09 -10.90 -3.82
C LEU A 81 -1.03 -11.35 -2.71
N GLU A 82 -1.08 -10.60 -1.61
CA GLU A 82 -1.90 -10.92 -0.44
C GLU A 82 -2.84 -9.77 -0.06
N TYR A 83 -4.06 -10.13 0.37
CA TYR A 83 -4.99 -9.20 1.00
C TYR A 83 -4.52 -8.84 2.41
N ASP A 84 -4.34 -7.57 2.76
CA ASP A 84 -4.05 -7.13 4.13
C ASP A 84 -5.25 -6.46 4.82
N PRO A 85 -5.63 -6.86 6.05
CA PRO A 85 -6.75 -6.25 6.76
C PRO A 85 -6.44 -4.91 7.43
N ASN A 86 -5.18 -4.45 7.45
CA ASN A 86 -4.77 -3.25 8.18
C ASN A 86 -4.66 -2.00 7.29
N ARG A 87 -4.80 -2.17 5.97
CA ARG A 87 -4.75 -1.10 4.98
C ARG A 87 -5.66 -1.41 3.80
N THR A 88 -5.83 -0.43 2.92
CA THR A 88 -6.67 -0.56 1.73
C THR A 88 -5.92 -1.19 0.56
N ALA A 89 -4.62 -0.94 0.45
CA ALA A 89 -3.74 -1.50 -0.57
C ALA A 89 -3.48 -3.01 -0.38
N PHE A 90 -3.18 -3.71 -1.47
CA PHE A 90 -2.66 -5.08 -1.38
C PHE A 90 -1.16 -5.07 -1.07
N LEU A 91 -0.68 -6.20 -0.57
CA LEU A 91 0.74 -6.43 -0.36
C LEU A 91 1.27 -7.39 -1.39
N ALA A 92 2.51 -7.16 -1.83
CA ALA A 92 3.29 -8.16 -2.51
C ALA A 92 4.26 -8.77 -1.50
N LEU A 93 4.28 -10.09 -1.44
CA LEU A 93 5.35 -10.82 -0.78
C LEU A 93 6.50 -10.96 -1.78
N VAL A 94 7.67 -10.45 -1.41
CA VAL A 94 8.88 -10.56 -2.22
C VAL A 94 9.90 -11.43 -1.52
N LYS A 95 10.60 -12.23 -2.32
CA LYS A 95 11.75 -13.04 -1.91
C LYS A 95 12.99 -12.47 -2.56
N TYR A 96 13.90 -11.98 -1.74
CA TYR A 96 15.21 -11.53 -2.19
C TYR A 96 16.10 -12.72 -2.56
N GLU A 97 17.12 -12.49 -3.38
CA GLU A 97 18.08 -13.54 -3.77
C GLU A 97 18.79 -14.19 -2.57
N ASP A 98 19.00 -13.43 -1.49
CA ASP A 98 19.56 -13.93 -0.22
C ASP A 98 18.58 -14.82 0.59
N GLY A 99 17.37 -15.01 0.09
CA GLY A 99 16.33 -15.84 0.71
C GLY A 99 15.48 -15.13 1.74
N GLU A 100 15.74 -13.84 2.04
CA GLU A 100 14.89 -13.07 2.94
C GLU A 100 13.54 -12.75 2.28
N LEU A 101 12.48 -12.78 3.10
CA LEU A 101 11.12 -12.47 2.68
C LEU A 101 10.72 -11.12 3.28
N ALA A 102 10.13 -10.25 2.46
CA ALA A 102 9.56 -8.99 2.93
C ALA A 102 8.20 -8.73 2.28
N TYR A 103 7.34 -8.00 3.00
CA TYR A 103 6.15 -7.44 2.38
C TYR A 103 6.42 -6.03 1.89
N ILE A 104 6.03 -5.74 0.65
CA ILE A 104 5.98 -4.39 0.11
C ILE A 104 4.54 -4.01 -0.26
N LEU A 105 4.28 -2.73 -0.44
CA LEU A 105 3.03 -2.30 -1.07
C LEU A 105 3.01 -2.81 -2.51
N ALA A 106 1.93 -3.49 -2.90
CA ALA A 106 1.78 -3.94 -4.28
C ALA A 106 1.47 -2.71 -5.16
N PRO A 107 2.30 -2.40 -6.17
CA PRO A 107 1.96 -1.47 -7.23
C PRO A 107 0.86 -2.04 -8.12
N GLN A 108 0.21 -1.18 -8.90
CA GLN A 108 -0.68 -1.60 -9.96
C GLN A 108 0.11 -2.35 -11.04
N ARG A 109 -0.50 -3.41 -11.60
CA ARG A 109 0.05 -4.28 -12.65
C ARG A 109 1.22 -5.19 -12.24
N LEU A 110 1.66 -5.15 -10.98
CA LEU A 110 2.63 -6.14 -10.48
C LEU A 110 1.96 -7.51 -10.37
N GLN A 111 2.62 -8.55 -10.87
CA GLN A 111 2.18 -9.94 -10.84
C GLN A 111 3.17 -10.83 -10.07
N ALA A 112 2.74 -12.06 -9.75
CA ALA A 112 3.65 -13.06 -9.22
C ALA A 112 4.66 -13.49 -10.30
N GLY A 113 5.93 -13.62 -9.93
CA GLY A 113 7.04 -13.88 -10.84
C GLY A 113 7.79 -12.63 -11.29
N ASP A 114 7.20 -11.44 -11.15
CA ASP A 114 7.89 -10.19 -11.49
C ASP A 114 9.09 -9.95 -10.59
N THR A 115 10.14 -9.35 -11.15
CA THR A 115 11.34 -8.95 -10.39
C THR A 115 11.25 -7.47 -10.05
N VAL A 116 11.51 -7.14 -8.79
CA VAL A 116 11.57 -5.77 -8.29
C VAL A 116 12.91 -5.51 -7.64
N ILE A 117 13.49 -4.33 -7.89
CA ILE A 117 14.77 -3.92 -7.31
C ILE A 117 14.65 -2.53 -6.68
N ALA A 118 15.42 -2.29 -5.63
CA ALA A 118 15.65 -0.95 -5.11
C ALA A 118 17.11 -0.60 -5.42
N ASP A 119 17.34 0.49 -6.13
CA ASP A 119 18.70 0.93 -6.46
C ASP A 119 18.73 2.45 -6.71
N GLU A 120 19.91 3.04 -6.85
CA GLU A 120 20.04 4.46 -7.22
C GLU A 120 19.50 4.72 -8.62
N ARG A 121 19.84 3.87 -9.59
CA ARG A 121 19.35 3.93 -10.97
C ARG A 121 18.61 2.66 -11.29
N VAL A 122 17.32 2.79 -11.55
CA VAL A 122 16.45 1.65 -11.89
C VAL A 122 15.67 1.96 -13.15
N ASP A 123 15.37 0.92 -13.91
CA ASP A 123 14.39 1.01 -14.99
C ASP A 123 13.05 1.51 -14.44
N VAL A 124 12.33 2.29 -15.26
CA VAL A 124 10.99 2.79 -14.96
C VAL A 124 9.96 1.67 -15.10
N LYS A 125 10.02 0.70 -14.18
CA LYS A 125 9.11 -0.44 -14.07
C LYS A 125 8.35 -0.36 -12.74
N PRO A 126 7.03 -0.64 -12.72
CA PRO A 126 6.25 -0.64 -11.48
C PRO A 126 6.84 -1.57 -10.42
N GLY A 127 7.03 -1.06 -9.20
CA GLY A 127 7.60 -1.83 -8.07
C GLY A 127 9.08 -1.62 -7.83
N ASN A 128 9.81 -1.09 -8.82
CA ASN A 128 11.18 -0.62 -8.59
C ASN A 128 11.18 0.62 -7.71
N ALA A 129 12.19 0.75 -6.86
CA ALA A 129 12.34 1.90 -5.97
C ALA A 129 13.69 2.60 -6.21
N ALA A 130 13.67 3.92 -6.21
CA ALA A 130 14.86 4.74 -6.38
C ALA A 130 14.70 6.10 -5.67
N PRO A 131 15.81 6.83 -5.45
CA PRO A 131 15.75 8.22 -5.05
C PRO A 131 14.97 9.03 -6.07
N ILE A 132 14.08 9.91 -5.62
CA ILE A 132 13.21 10.72 -6.48
C ILE A 132 14.01 11.55 -7.50
N GLY A 133 15.20 12.02 -7.10
CA GLY A 133 16.13 12.74 -7.96
C GLY A 133 16.62 11.94 -9.17
N ASN A 134 16.51 10.61 -9.15
CA ASN A 134 16.91 9.75 -10.27
C ASN A 134 15.72 9.29 -11.12
N ILE A 135 14.48 9.42 -10.64
CA ILE A 135 13.28 8.97 -11.36
C ILE A 135 12.78 10.07 -12.33
N PRO A 136 12.66 9.83 -13.65
CA PRO A 136 12.32 10.85 -14.63
C PRO A 136 11.09 11.71 -14.27
N VAL A 137 11.14 12.99 -14.64
CA VAL A 137 10.02 13.92 -14.43
C VAL A 137 8.79 13.45 -15.21
N GLY A 138 7.60 13.67 -14.67
CA GLY A 138 6.33 13.22 -15.23
C GLY A 138 5.94 11.79 -14.83
N THR A 139 6.87 11.00 -14.28
CA THR A 139 6.57 9.64 -13.81
C THR A 139 5.64 9.64 -12.59
N ILE A 140 4.88 8.56 -12.49
CA ILE A 140 3.97 8.29 -11.39
C ILE A 140 4.69 7.41 -10.37
N VAL A 141 4.69 7.84 -9.11
CA VAL A 141 5.34 7.16 -8.00
C VAL A 141 4.40 7.04 -6.80
N HIS A 142 4.71 6.13 -5.89
CA HIS A 142 3.99 5.92 -4.63
C HIS A 142 4.97 5.58 -3.51
N ASN A 143 4.46 5.49 -2.28
CA ASN A 143 5.27 5.20 -1.08
C ASN A 143 6.46 6.16 -0.91
N VAL A 144 6.20 7.46 -1.06
CA VAL A 144 7.25 8.48 -1.09
C VAL A 144 7.67 8.89 0.33
N GLU A 145 8.98 8.98 0.57
CA GLU A 145 9.53 9.50 1.83
C GLU A 145 9.40 11.03 1.94
N LEU A 146 9.08 11.54 3.13
CA LEU A 146 9.13 12.99 3.41
C LEU A 146 10.51 13.47 3.87
N LYS A 147 11.26 12.57 4.50
CA LYS A 147 12.64 12.78 4.95
C LYS A 147 13.44 11.54 4.56
N PRO A 148 14.67 11.69 4.04
CA PRO A 148 15.48 10.54 3.63
C PRO A 148 15.61 9.51 4.75
N GLY A 149 15.33 8.24 4.45
CA GLY A 149 15.49 7.10 5.37
C GLY A 149 14.40 6.95 6.43
N LYS A 150 13.41 7.85 6.47
CA LYS A 150 12.26 7.76 7.39
C LYS A 150 11.23 6.71 6.95
N GLY A 151 11.31 6.24 5.71
CA GLY A 151 10.35 5.33 5.09
C GLY A 151 9.19 6.07 4.45
N GLY A 152 8.56 5.42 3.48
CA GLY A 152 7.47 6.02 2.70
C GLY A 152 6.30 6.44 3.59
N GLN A 153 5.85 7.67 3.41
CA GLN A 153 4.76 8.28 4.18
C GLN A 153 3.60 8.71 3.27
N LEU A 154 3.90 9.17 2.05
CA LEU A 154 2.93 9.68 1.08
C LEU A 154 2.49 8.59 0.08
N ALA A 155 1.26 8.71 -0.42
CA ALA A 155 0.63 7.79 -1.38
C ALA A 155 0.82 6.30 -1.03
N ARG A 156 0.19 5.88 0.07
CA ARG A 156 0.19 4.48 0.55
C ARG A 156 -1.18 3.82 0.48
N ALA A 157 -2.22 4.60 0.23
CA ALA A 157 -3.59 4.09 0.15
C ALA A 157 -3.85 3.49 -1.23
N ALA A 158 -4.83 2.58 -1.30
CA ALA A 158 -5.23 1.94 -2.53
C ALA A 158 -5.52 2.95 -3.65
N GLY A 159 -4.97 2.72 -4.84
CA GLY A 159 -5.12 3.60 -6.00
C GLY A 159 -4.42 4.97 -5.92
N THR A 160 -3.79 5.32 -4.79
CA THR A 160 -3.10 6.61 -4.66
C THR A 160 -1.75 6.61 -5.36
N TYR A 161 -1.35 7.77 -5.82
CA TYR A 161 -0.06 8.02 -6.43
C TYR A 161 0.32 9.51 -6.26
N VAL A 162 1.56 9.81 -6.63
CA VAL A 162 2.15 11.14 -6.69
C VAL A 162 2.82 11.27 -8.06
N GLN A 163 2.75 12.46 -8.65
CA GLN A 163 3.46 12.75 -9.90
C GLN A 163 4.66 13.65 -9.64
N ILE A 164 5.80 13.32 -10.25
CA ILE A 164 6.97 14.19 -10.25
C ILE A 164 6.73 15.32 -11.26
N VAL A 165 6.66 16.57 -10.80
CA VAL A 165 6.34 17.73 -11.65
C VAL A 165 7.60 18.39 -12.20
N GLY A 166 8.61 18.55 -11.37
CA GLY A 166 9.83 19.26 -11.72
C GLY A 166 10.91 19.05 -10.67
N ARG A 167 12.14 19.40 -11.01
CA ARG A 167 13.31 19.28 -10.14
C ARG A 167 13.99 20.63 -10.07
N ASP A 168 14.46 20.96 -8.87
CA ASP A 168 15.16 22.20 -8.58
C ASP A 168 16.28 21.90 -7.57
N GLY A 169 17.50 21.76 -8.08
CA GLY A 169 18.68 21.37 -7.30
C GLY A 169 18.45 20.11 -6.45
N ASP A 170 18.67 20.24 -5.14
CA ASP A 170 18.52 19.16 -4.15
C ASP A 170 17.07 18.82 -3.81
N TYR A 171 16.11 19.47 -4.46
CA TYR A 171 14.69 19.29 -4.21
C TYR A 171 13.94 18.85 -5.47
N THR A 172 12.88 18.09 -5.24
CA THR A 172 11.94 17.66 -6.28
C THR A 172 10.53 18.08 -5.89
N GLN A 173 9.81 18.63 -6.87
CA GLN A 173 8.41 19.03 -6.72
C GLN A 173 7.49 17.86 -7.05
N LEU A 174 6.59 17.57 -6.13
CA LEU A 174 5.65 16.46 -6.19
C LEU A 174 4.22 16.99 -6.18
N ARG A 175 3.38 16.54 -7.12
CA ARG A 175 1.94 16.76 -7.08
C ARG A 175 1.28 15.60 -6.35
N LEU A 176 0.71 15.89 -5.19
CA LEU A 176 -0.01 14.93 -4.36
C LEU A 176 -1.43 14.69 -4.90
N GLY A 177 -2.04 13.57 -4.51
CA GLY A 177 -3.45 13.27 -4.85
C GLY A 177 -4.46 14.28 -4.30
N SER A 178 -4.07 15.11 -3.32
CA SER A 178 -4.89 16.24 -2.83
C SER A 178 -4.88 17.46 -3.77
N GLY A 179 -4.00 17.48 -4.78
CA GLY A 179 -3.72 18.65 -5.61
C GLY A 179 -2.60 19.55 -5.05
N GLU A 180 -2.16 19.34 -3.81
CA GLU A 180 -1.02 20.06 -3.22
C GLU A 180 0.26 19.78 -4.02
N ILE A 181 0.99 20.85 -4.39
CA ILE A 181 2.36 20.75 -4.88
C ILE A 181 3.27 20.90 -3.68
N ARG A 182 4.07 19.86 -3.44
CA ARG A 182 4.95 19.77 -2.28
C ARG A 182 6.39 19.53 -2.71
N VAL A 183 7.30 20.26 -2.08
CA VAL A 183 8.74 20.13 -2.29
C VAL A 183 9.32 19.10 -1.32
N VAL A 184 10.11 18.16 -1.82
CA VAL A 184 10.75 17.08 -1.05
C VAL A 184 12.22 16.95 -1.48
N ARG A 185 13.12 16.55 -0.57
CA ARG A 185 14.54 16.32 -0.92
C ARG A 185 14.67 15.24 -1.99
N SER A 186 15.53 15.45 -2.97
CA SER A 186 15.77 14.54 -4.10
C SER A 186 16.32 13.17 -3.67
N GLU A 187 16.99 13.11 -2.51
CA GLU A 187 17.48 11.87 -1.86
C GLU A 187 16.34 10.97 -1.32
N CYS A 188 15.12 11.49 -1.14
CA CYS A 188 14.01 10.70 -0.61
C CYS A 188 13.69 9.52 -1.55
N MET A 189 13.43 8.35 -0.98
CA MET A 189 13.04 7.18 -1.77
C MET A 189 11.58 7.25 -2.22
N ALA A 190 11.33 6.76 -3.42
CA ALA A 190 9.99 6.54 -3.96
C ALA A 190 9.94 5.23 -4.75
N THR A 191 8.75 4.61 -4.81
CA THR A 191 8.51 3.40 -5.61
C THR A 191 7.74 3.78 -6.86
N ILE A 192 8.17 3.29 -8.02
CA ILE A 192 7.56 3.61 -9.32
C ILE A 192 6.21 2.89 -9.45
N GLY A 193 5.24 3.59 -10.03
CA GLY A 193 3.87 3.13 -10.24
C GLY A 193 2.88 3.70 -9.22
N ALA A 194 1.60 3.42 -9.45
CA ALA A 194 0.51 3.72 -8.51
C ALA A 194 0.26 2.54 -7.56
N VAL A 195 -0.33 2.79 -6.39
CA VAL A 195 -0.70 1.72 -5.46
C VAL A 195 -1.82 0.86 -6.04
N SER A 196 -1.75 -0.46 -5.81
CA SER A 196 -2.79 -1.41 -6.21
C SER A 196 -4.17 -1.12 -5.60
N ASN A 197 -5.17 -1.84 -6.10
CA ASN A 197 -6.56 -1.81 -5.64
C ASN A 197 -7.31 -0.46 -5.85
N PRO A 198 -7.22 0.21 -7.02
CA PRO A 198 -7.89 1.49 -7.25
C PRO A 198 -9.42 1.43 -7.09
N ASP A 199 -10.01 0.28 -7.41
CA ASP A 199 -11.45 0.03 -7.30
C ASP A 199 -11.97 -0.02 -5.85
N HIS A 200 -11.09 0.08 -4.85
CA HIS A 200 -11.47 0.11 -3.45
C HIS A 200 -12.45 1.24 -3.11
N GLN A 201 -12.31 2.40 -3.77
CA GLN A 201 -13.20 3.55 -3.55
C GLN A 201 -14.65 3.28 -4.00
N ASN A 202 -14.84 2.34 -4.93
CA ASN A 202 -16.15 2.00 -5.49
C ASN A 202 -16.87 0.89 -4.69
N VAL A 203 -16.33 0.50 -3.52
CA VAL A 203 -16.93 -0.50 -2.64
C VAL A 203 -18.13 0.09 -1.91
N ASN A 204 -19.27 -0.59 -1.98
CA ASN A 204 -20.45 -0.28 -1.19
C ASN A 204 -20.65 -1.37 -0.13
N LEU A 205 -20.73 -0.95 1.14
CA LEU A 205 -20.88 -1.86 2.27
C LEU A 205 -22.26 -2.55 2.30
N GLY A 206 -23.29 -1.94 1.72
CA GLY A 206 -24.65 -2.47 1.55
C GLY A 206 -25.48 -2.65 2.83
N LYS A 207 -24.86 -2.76 4.00
CA LYS A 207 -25.55 -2.91 5.29
C LYS A 207 -24.72 -2.38 6.47
N ALA A 208 -25.41 -1.91 7.51
CA ALA A 208 -24.80 -1.39 8.74
C ALA A 208 -23.86 -2.41 9.42
N GLY A 209 -24.24 -3.69 9.44
CA GLY A 209 -23.43 -4.76 10.05
C GLY A 209 -22.03 -4.89 9.42
N ARG A 210 -21.87 -4.57 8.13
CA ARG A 210 -20.56 -4.62 7.47
C ARG A 210 -19.65 -3.49 7.94
N SER A 211 -20.19 -2.31 8.22
CA SER A 211 -19.46 -1.21 8.87
C SER A 211 -18.99 -1.59 10.26
N ARG A 212 -19.76 -2.41 11.00
CA ARG A 212 -19.38 -2.90 12.34
C ARG A 212 -18.24 -3.92 12.32
N TRP A 213 -17.93 -4.52 11.17
CA TRP A 213 -16.84 -5.50 11.03
C TRP A 213 -15.47 -4.85 10.79
N LEU A 214 -15.46 -3.59 10.32
CA LEU A 214 -14.27 -2.80 10.03
C LEU A 214 -13.60 -2.28 11.32
#